data_AF-A0A6B1EUW2-F1
#
_entry.id   AF-A0A6B1EUW2-F1
#
_cell.length_a   1.000
_cell.length_b   1.000
_cell.length_c   1.000
_cell.angle_alpha   90.00
_cell.angle_beta   90.00
_cell.angle_gamma   90.00
#
_symmetry.space_group_name_H-M   'P 1'
#
loop_
_entity.id
_entity.type
_entity.pdbx_description
1 polymer ?
#
loop_
_entity_poly.entity_id
_entity_poly.type
_entity_poly.pdbx_seq_one_letter_code
_entity_poly.pdbx_strand_id
1 'polypeptide(L)'
;MKALQVPEFSTYEEEAAFWDNLDTADFMEDDGEWFRFETNQAVRVAILPAIAEELMKKARAQGVSIETLVNVVLVEHVKESVEHVD
;
A
#
# COMPACT_ATOMS: atom_id res chain seq x y z
N MET A 1 8.96 -15.37 -22.66
CA MET A 1 8.70 -16.46 -21.68
C MET A 1 9.24 -17.76 -22.22
N LYS A 2 10.06 -18.47 -21.44
CA LYS A 2 10.43 -19.85 -21.72
C LYS A 2 9.31 -20.78 -21.24
N ALA A 3 9.18 -21.96 -21.82
CA ALA A 3 8.31 -23.01 -21.26
C ALA A 3 9.10 -23.80 -20.22
N LEU A 4 8.54 -23.99 -19.02
CA LEU A 4 9.17 -24.79 -17.97
C LEU A 4 9.18 -26.26 -18.40
N GLN A 5 10.36 -26.85 -18.52
CA GLN A 5 10.52 -28.27 -18.76
C GLN A 5 10.85 -28.96 -17.44
N VAL A 6 9.91 -29.75 -16.94
CA VAL A 6 10.08 -30.54 -15.72
C VAL A 6 10.53 -31.94 -16.11
N PRO A 7 11.71 -32.41 -15.66
CA PRO A 7 12.19 -33.77 -15.94
C PRO A 7 11.46 -34.82 -15.10
N GLU A 8 11.57 -36.10 -15.47
CA GLU A 8 11.15 -37.19 -14.58
C GLU A 8 12.23 -37.41 -13.50
N PHE A 9 11.81 -37.45 -12.24
CA PHE A 9 12.70 -37.64 -11.10
C PHE A 9 12.73 -39.09 -10.65
N SER A 10 13.92 -39.59 -10.31
CA SER A 10 14.08 -40.96 -9.80
C SER A 10 14.01 -41.02 -8.27
N THR A 11 14.24 -39.88 -7.60
CA THR A 11 14.21 -39.75 -6.14
C THR A 11 13.59 -38.42 -5.69
N TYR A 12 13.12 -38.36 -4.44
CA TYR A 12 12.56 -37.13 -3.87
C TYR A 12 13.63 -36.06 -3.64
N GLU A 13 14.87 -36.46 -3.36
CA GLU A 13 16.01 -35.56 -3.19
C GLU A 13 16.38 -34.85 -4.50
N GLU A 14 16.29 -35.53 -5.64
CA GLU A 14 16.49 -34.94 -6.97
C GLU A 14 15.40 -33.92 -7.32
N GLU A 15 14.14 -34.24 -6.99
CA GLU A 15 13.01 -33.32 -7.19
C GLU A 15 13.19 -32.06 -6.33
N ALA A 16 13.52 -32.21 -5.05
CA ALA A 16 13.76 -31.09 -4.15
C ALA A 16 14.90 -30.19 -4.65
N ALA A 17 16.02 -30.80 -5.08
CA ALA A 17 17.17 -30.07 -5.60
C ALA A 17 16.83 -29.27 -6.88
N PHE A 18 15.93 -29.79 -7.74
CA PHE A 18 15.47 -29.06 -8.92
C PHE A 18 14.66 -27.82 -8.55
N TRP A 19 13.68 -27.96 -7.65
CA TRP A 19 12.82 -26.85 -7.24
C TRP A 19 13.57 -25.77 -6.45
N ASP A 20 14.52 -26.17 -5.61
CA ASP A 20 15.33 -25.24 -4.80
C ASP A 20 16.25 -24.35 -5.65
N ASN A 21 16.62 -24.81 -6.85
CA ASN A 21 17.54 -24.10 -7.73
C ASN A 21 16.86 -23.54 -8.99
N LEU A 22 15.53 -23.64 -9.09
CA LEU A 22 14.78 -23.13 -10.24
C LEU A 22 14.68 -21.61 -10.18
N ASP A 23 15.32 -20.92 -11.13
CA ASP A 23 15.09 -19.50 -11.35
C ASP A 23 13.75 -19.28 -12.04
N THR A 24 12.79 -18.71 -11.32
CA THR A 24 11.44 -18.46 -11.83
C THR A 24 11.34 -17.22 -12.70
N ALA A 25 12.32 -16.31 -12.67
CA ALA A 25 12.31 -15.06 -13.43
C ALA A 25 12.24 -15.29 -14.95
N ASP A 26 12.86 -16.35 -15.44
CA ASP A 26 12.89 -16.74 -16.87
C ASP A 26 11.50 -17.14 -17.44
N PHE A 27 10.54 -17.45 -16.55
CA PHE A 27 9.20 -17.94 -16.87
C PHE A 27 8.11 -16.90 -16.61
N MET A 28 8.50 -15.73 -16.11
CA MET A 28 7.64 -14.66 -15.65
C MET A 28 7.67 -13.46 -16.61
N GLU A 29 6.56 -12.75 -16.80
CA GLU A 29 6.50 -11.57 -17.67
C GLU A 29 7.04 -10.33 -16.95
N ASP A 30 8.16 -9.76 -17.38
CA ASP A 30 8.62 -8.49 -16.83
C ASP A 30 7.76 -7.30 -17.33
N ASP A 31 6.55 -7.17 -16.79
CA ASP A 31 5.57 -6.13 -17.12
C ASP A 31 5.67 -4.90 -16.20
N GLY A 32 6.60 -4.90 -15.25
CA GLY A 32 6.78 -3.83 -14.27
C GLY A 32 5.71 -3.78 -13.16
N GLU A 33 4.77 -4.72 -13.10
CA GLU A 33 3.73 -4.80 -12.06
C GLU A 33 4.15 -5.71 -10.88
N TRP A 34 5.35 -6.28 -10.92
CA TRP A 34 5.92 -7.15 -9.87
C TRP A 34 5.87 -6.53 -8.47
N PHE A 35 6.03 -5.20 -8.39
CA PHE A 35 5.98 -4.45 -7.14
C PHE A 35 5.32 -3.08 -7.36
N ARG A 36 4.00 -3.02 -7.23
CA ARG A 36 3.29 -1.73 -7.11
C ARG A 36 3.39 -1.25 -5.67
N PHE A 37 4.38 -0.41 -5.38
CA PHE A 37 4.37 0.37 -4.15
C PHE A 37 3.30 1.45 -4.30
N GLU A 38 2.17 1.28 -3.61
CA GLU A 38 1.23 2.37 -3.41
C GLU A 38 1.93 3.43 -2.55
N THR A 39 2.58 4.40 -3.19
CA THR A 39 3.07 5.57 -2.48
C THR A 39 1.83 6.37 -2.08
N ASN A 40 1.43 6.28 -0.81
CA ASN A 40 0.39 7.16 -0.27
C ASN A 40 0.77 8.61 -0.60
N GLN A 41 0.02 9.22 -1.52
CA GLN A 41 0.24 10.61 -1.93
C GLN A 41 -0.18 11.52 -0.77
N ALA A 42 0.79 11.84 0.09
CA ALA A 42 0.57 12.74 1.22
C ALA A 42 0.74 14.19 0.75
N VAL A 43 -0.29 15.02 0.98
CA VAL A 43 -0.20 16.47 0.79
C VAL A 43 0.31 17.09 2.10
N ARG A 44 1.38 17.89 2.01
CA ARG A 44 1.90 18.65 3.16
C ARG A 44 1.19 20.00 3.25
N VAL A 45 0.51 20.24 4.37
CA VAL A 45 -0.16 21.51 4.66
C VAL A 45 0.45 22.12 5.91
N ALA A 46 0.74 23.42 5.89
CA ALA A 46 1.16 24.14 7.08
C ALA A 46 -0.04 24.36 8.01
N ILE A 47 0.03 23.85 9.24
CA ILE A 47 -0.99 24.03 10.27
C ILE A 47 -0.40 24.90 11.39
N LEU A 48 -1.19 25.83 11.91
CA LEU A 48 -0.78 26.65 13.06
C LEU A 48 -0.45 25.76 14.26
N PRO A 49 0.63 26.04 15.03
CA PRO A 49 1.05 25.18 16.14
C PRO A 49 -0.05 24.89 17.16
N ALA A 50 -0.81 25.92 17.55
CA ALA A 50 -1.93 25.77 18.49
C ALA A 50 -3.03 24.81 17.98
N ILE A 51 -3.29 24.81 16.66
CA ILE A 51 -4.28 23.91 16.05
C ILE A 51 -3.73 22.49 15.96
N ALA A 52 -2.45 22.34 15.61
CA ALA A 52 -1.80 21.03 15.57
C ALA A 52 -1.82 20.36 16.95
N GLU A 53 -1.58 21.10 18.03
CA GLU A 53 -1.69 20.60 19.40
C GLU A 53 -3.08 20.10 19.75
N GLU A 54 -4.12 20.85 19.37
CA GLU A 54 -5.51 20.45 19.61
C GLU A 54 -5.92 19.23 18.78
N LEU A 55 -5.48 19.14 17.52
CA LEU A 55 -5.67 17.95 16.69
C LEU A 55 -5.03 16.71 17.31
N MET A 56 -3.80 16.83 17.83
CA MET A 56 -3.12 15.74 18.53
C MET A 56 -3.88 15.27 19.76
N LYS A 57 -4.35 16.20 20.60
CA LYS A 57 -5.14 15.87 21.80
C LYS A 57 -6.45 15.17 21.44
N LYS A 58 -7.18 15.70 20.45
CA LYS A 58 -8.45 15.13 19.99
C LYS A 58 -8.28 13.74 19.39
N ALA A 59 -7.30 13.55 18.50
CA ALA A 59 -7.02 12.26 17.89
C ALA A 59 -6.70 11.20 18.95
N ARG A 60 -5.84 11.56 19.92
CA ARG A 60 -5.50 10.69 21.05
C ARG A 60 -6.71 10.35 21.92
N ALA A 61 -7.56 11.32 22.24
CA ALA A 61 -8.77 11.10 23.04
C ALA A 61 -9.78 10.18 22.32
N GLN A 62 -9.81 10.21 20.99
CA GLN A 62 -10.66 9.37 20.15
C GLN A 62 -10.02 8.02 19.78
N GLY A 63 -8.74 7.79 20.11
CA GLY A 63 -8.03 6.56 19.78
C GLY A 63 -7.74 6.39 18.28
N VAL A 64 -7.72 7.47 17.51
CA VAL A 64 -7.47 7.47 16.06
C VAL A 64 -6.17 8.20 15.72
N SER A 65 -5.66 8.02 14.50
CA SER A 65 -4.53 8.80 14.02
C SER A 65 -4.94 10.25 13.72
N ILE A 66 -3.96 11.16 13.73
CA ILE A 66 -4.18 12.56 13.33
C ILE A 66 -4.64 12.62 11.87
N GLU A 67 -4.08 11.78 11.01
CA GLU A 67 -4.46 11.68 9.59
C GLU A 67 -5.94 11.31 9.44
N THR A 68 -6.41 10.29 10.17
CA THR A 68 -7.82 9.87 10.14
C THR A 68 -8.73 11.02 10.59
N LEU A 69 -8.40 11.68 11.70
CA LEU A 69 -9.18 12.81 12.19
C LEU A 69 -9.25 13.95 11.17
N VAL A 70 -8.11 14.33 10.58
CA VAL A 70 -8.04 15.40 9.58
C VAL A 70 -8.85 15.04 8.33
N ASN A 71 -8.72 13.81 7.83
CA ASN A 71 -9.45 13.38 6.64
C ASN A 71 -10.96 13.39 6.85
N VAL A 72 -11.46 12.94 8.01
CA VAL A 72 -12.90 12.97 8.32
C VAL A 72 -13.41 14.42 8.31
N VAL A 73 -12.74 15.32 9.03
CA VAL A 73 -13.10 16.75 9.08
C VAL A 73 -13.11 17.36 7.68
N LEU A 74 -12.07 17.11 6.87
CA LEU A 74 -12.00 17.63 5.52
C LEU A 74 -13.11 17.08 4.63
N VAL A 75 -13.44 15.79 4.73
CA VAL A 75 -14.53 15.18 3.97
C VAL A 75 -15.88 15.80 4.34
N GLU A 76 -16.14 16.01 5.63
CA GLU A 76 -17.37 16.65 6.10
C GLU A 76 -17.50 18.07 5.53
N HIS A 77 -16.47 18.91 5.69
CA HIS A 77 -16.54 20.32 5.30
C HIS A 77 -16.49 20.53 3.79
N VAL A 78 -15.74 19.70 3.05
CA VAL A 78 -15.69 19.80 1.58
C VAL A 78 -17.02 19.36 0.98
N LYS A 79 -17.66 18.32 1.51
CA LYS A 79 -18.98 17.88 1.02
C LYS A 79 -20.08 18.91 1.29
N GLU A 80 -20.13 19.47 2.50
CA GLU A 80 -21.09 20.53 2.84
C GLU A 80 -20.92 21.77 1.94
N SER A 81 -19.68 22.12 1.59
CA SER A 81 -19.38 23.26 0.71
C SER A 81 -19.84 23.05 -0.73
N VAL A 82 -19.98 21.79 -1.18
CA VAL A 82 -20.46 21.46 -2.53
C VAL A 82 -21.99 21.49 -2.59
N GLU A 83 -22.69 21.10 -1.52
CA GLU A 83 -24.16 21.10 -1.47
C GLU A 83 -24.79 22.50 -1.33
N HIS A 84 -24.01 23.52 -0.94
CA HIS A 84 -24.47 24.91 -0.82
C HIS A 84 -24.12 25.79 -2.04
N VAL A 85 -23.60 25.18 -3.12
CA VAL A 85 -23.35 25.83 -4.40
C VAL A 85 -24.25 25.18 -5.46
N ASP A 86 -25.56 25.35 -5.29
CA ASP A 86 -26.60 25.09 -6.29
C ASP A 86 -27.70 26.17 -6.18
#